data_AF-A0A932L2E1-F1
#
_entry.id   AF-A0A932L2E1-F1
#
_cell.length_a   1.000
_cell.length_b   1.000
_cell.length_c   1.000
_cell.angle_alpha   90.00
_cell.angle_beta   90.00
_cell.angle_gamma   90.00
#
_symmetry.space_group_name_H-M   'P 1'
#
loop_
_entity.id
_entity.type
_entity.pdbx_description
1 polymer ?
#
loop_
_entity_poly.entity_id
_entity_poly.type
_entity_poly.pdbx_seq_one_letter_code
_entity_poly.pdbx_strand_id
1 'polypeptide(L)'
;MPTPQEISDAIHRVRDHATLIEHLLSRTLQWPIEDRIQKIDDIAFGWTAEELRAESLGDYLVDGQAWQIRPMRDPQPWGIFVLEFHDDRVYRTALRQVLRGLVPKRRRDANLPTWRHDNLLFICTTRDYEQITFAHFRGEKAQTARLATFGWQRDDRHVRTVCEFSLPALEWPDDDADAAEWIEQWSAAFDKERLTKDFFRRFDDAVAAVQADLERHQGLKSSAAYSAAQLLLERLIFLYFLQNRGWLNQERDYLFQKLEPHRGRPKDFTYYREFLESLFWSLASPPRGPGRLPGIPFLNGGLFDDDEFTPLSASRMKHKPPLKV
;
A
#
# COMPACT_ATOMS: atom_id res chain seq x y z
N MET A 1 -9.11 19.48 -3.21
CA MET A 1 -8.24 18.58 -2.42
C MET A 1 -9.04 17.89 -1.31
N PRO A 2 -9.45 16.62 -1.51
CA PRO A 2 -10.09 15.82 -0.48
C PRO A 2 -9.12 15.55 0.67
N THR A 3 -9.64 15.50 1.89
CA THR A 3 -8.86 15.14 3.07
C THR A 3 -8.57 13.64 3.09
N PRO A 4 -7.47 13.19 3.75
CA PRO A 4 -7.19 11.77 3.90
C PRO A 4 -8.33 10.98 4.56
N GLN A 5 -9.10 11.61 5.44
CA GLN A 5 -10.25 10.99 6.10
C GLN A 5 -11.41 10.77 5.12
N GLU A 6 -11.73 11.75 4.28
CA GLU A 6 -12.77 11.61 3.24
C GLU A 6 -12.40 10.50 2.25
N ILE A 7 -11.13 10.41 1.86
CA ILE A 7 -10.63 9.32 1.00
C ILE A 7 -10.76 7.97 1.69
N SER A 8 -10.37 7.89 2.96
CA SER A 8 -10.49 6.66 3.75
C SER A 8 -11.95 6.21 3.81
N ASP A 9 -12.88 7.11 4.12
CA ASP A 9 -14.31 6.80 4.19
C ASP A 9 -14.86 6.35 2.83
N ALA A 10 -14.42 6.99 1.74
CA ALA A 10 -14.80 6.62 0.38
C ALA A 10 -14.30 5.21 0.01
N ILE A 11 -13.02 4.90 0.27
CA ILE A 11 -12.43 3.58 0.06
C ILE A 11 -13.26 2.49 0.76
N HIS A 12 -13.64 2.71 2.02
CA HIS A 12 -14.41 1.74 2.79
C HIS A 12 -15.84 1.55 2.30
N ARG A 13 -16.37 2.45 1.46
CA ARG A 13 -17.72 2.34 0.87
C ARG A 13 -17.74 1.64 -0.49
N VAL A 14 -16.60 1.49 -1.17
CA VAL A 14 -16.55 0.84 -2.48
C VAL A 14 -16.81 -0.67 -2.35
N ARG A 15 -17.83 -1.17 -3.05
CA ARG A 15 -18.27 -2.57 -3.05
C ARG A 15 -18.64 -3.10 -4.45
N ASP A 16 -18.81 -2.20 -5.41
CA ASP A 16 -19.25 -2.49 -6.78
C ASP A 16 -18.93 -1.31 -7.72
N HIS A 17 -19.31 -1.43 -8.99
CA HIS A 17 -19.17 -0.36 -9.98
C HIS A 17 -19.84 0.94 -9.54
N ALA A 18 -21.07 0.86 -9.01
CA ALA A 18 -21.86 2.03 -8.66
C ALA A 18 -21.19 2.85 -7.55
N THR A 19 -20.78 2.17 -6.48
CA THR A 19 -20.10 2.79 -5.33
C THR A 19 -18.68 3.25 -5.66
N LEU A 20 -17.95 2.56 -6.57
CA LEU A 20 -16.67 3.03 -7.09
C LEU A 20 -16.84 4.37 -7.82
N ILE A 21 -17.80 4.44 -8.74
CA ILE A 21 -18.05 5.64 -9.55
C ILE A 21 -18.57 6.78 -8.66
N GLU A 22 -19.63 6.55 -7.88
CA GLU A 22 -20.28 7.59 -7.09
C GLU A 22 -19.41 8.09 -5.94
N HIS A 23 -18.91 7.18 -5.09
CA HIS A 23 -18.24 7.60 -3.86
C HIS A 23 -16.78 7.96 -4.06
N LEU A 24 -16.04 7.18 -4.86
CA LEU A 24 -14.61 7.42 -5.04
C LEU A 24 -14.35 8.39 -6.20
N LEU A 25 -14.73 8.04 -7.44
CA LEU A 25 -14.35 8.80 -8.62
C LEU A 25 -15.06 10.17 -8.68
N SER A 26 -16.39 10.20 -8.60
CA SER A 26 -17.18 11.43 -8.66
C SER A 26 -17.01 12.26 -7.39
N ARG A 27 -17.51 11.80 -6.23
CA ARG A 27 -17.62 12.67 -5.05
C ARG A 27 -16.30 13.01 -4.37
N THR A 28 -15.35 12.08 -4.34
CA THR A 28 -14.10 12.25 -3.59
C THR A 28 -12.99 12.78 -4.48
N LEU A 29 -12.77 12.16 -5.64
CA LEU A 29 -11.75 12.58 -6.59
C LEU A 29 -12.25 13.64 -7.57
N GLN A 30 -13.51 14.07 -7.49
CA GLN A 30 -14.08 15.16 -8.28
C GLN A 30 -14.02 14.92 -9.79
N TRP A 31 -14.01 13.66 -10.25
CA TRP A 31 -14.07 13.35 -11.67
C TRP A 31 -15.43 13.81 -12.23
N PRO A 32 -15.48 14.46 -13.42
CA PRO A 32 -16.70 15.01 -14.01
C PRO A 32 -17.60 13.90 -14.58
N ILE A 33 -18.11 13.05 -13.71
CA ILE A 33 -19.03 11.95 -13.98
C ILE A 33 -20.37 12.30 -13.33
N GLU A 34 -21.48 12.10 -14.06
CA GLU A 34 -22.79 12.37 -13.51
C GLU A 34 -23.16 11.37 -12.40
N ASP A 35 -23.60 11.86 -11.24
CA ASP A 35 -23.95 11.04 -10.06
C ASP A 35 -25.01 9.95 -10.31
N ARG A 36 -25.78 10.03 -11.40
CA ARG A 36 -26.80 9.03 -11.76
C ARG A 36 -26.21 7.77 -12.40
N ILE A 37 -24.94 7.78 -12.76
CA ILE A 37 -24.28 6.69 -13.49
C ILE A 37 -23.87 5.61 -12.50
N GLN A 38 -24.42 4.41 -12.69
CA GLN A 38 -24.18 3.28 -11.78
C GLN A 38 -23.39 2.15 -12.42
N LYS A 39 -23.25 2.16 -13.75
CA LYS A 39 -22.54 1.14 -14.49
C LYS A 39 -21.41 1.73 -15.31
N ILE A 40 -20.36 0.93 -15.49
CA ILE A 40 -19.18 1.37 -16.22
C ILE A 40 -19.44 1.45 -17.74
N ASP A 41 -20.32 0.59 -18.28
CA ASP A 41 -20.67 0.53 -19.70
C ASP A 41 -21.38 1.80 -20.21
N ASP A 42 -22.06 2.53 -19.32
CA ASP A 42 -22.69 3.81 -19.63
C ASP A 42 -21.66 4.90 -20.00
N ILE A 43 -20.47 4.86 -19.39
CA ILE A 43 -19.39 5.86 -19.54
C ILE A 43 -18.14 5.35 -20.23
N ALA A 44 -18.13 4.09 -20.66
CA ALA A 44 -16.95 3.46 -21.24
C ALA A 44 -17.24 2.84 -22.62
N PHE A 45 -16.15 2.45 -23.30
CA PHE A 45 -16.15 1.57 -24.46
C PHE A 45 -15.41 0.28 -24.08
N GLY A 46 -16.03 -0.87 -24.35
CA GLY A 46 -15.41 -2.17 -24.13
C GLY A 46 -14.41 -2.51 -25.22
N TRP A 47 -13.26 -3.05 -24.83
CA TRP A 47 -12.23 -3.59 -25.72
C TRP A 47 -12.11 -5.08 -25.53
N THR A 48 -12.37 -5.84 -26.58
CA THR A 48 -12.25 -7.30 -26.60
C THR A 48 -10.79 -7.75 -26.74
N ALA A 49 -10.55 -9.01 -26.39
CA ALA A 49 -9.27 -9.69 -26.63
C ALA A 49 -8.84 -9.64 -28.11
N GLU A 50 -9.78 -9.73 -29.05
CA GLU A 50 -9.50 -9.69 -30.49
C GLU A 50 -9.04 -8.30 -30.94
N GLU A 51 -9.74 -7.25 -30.51
CA GLU A 51 -9.41 -5.85 -30.86
C GLU A 51 -8.04 -5.45 -30.29
N LEU A 52 -7.71 -5.89 -29.07
CA LEU A 52 -6.42 -5.65 -28.44
C LEU A 52 -5.32 -6.62 -28.91
N ARG A 53 -5.64 -7.62 -29.73
CA ARG A 53 -4.73 -8.70 -30.17
C ARG A 53 -4.07 -9.39 -28.97
N ALA A 54 -4.89 -9.70 -27.98
CA ALA A 54 -4.52 -10.23 -26.68
C ALA A 54 -5.31 -11.50 -26.41
N GLU A 55 -4.96 -12.59 -27.09
CA GLU A 55 -5.74 -13.85 -27.13
C GLU A 55 -6.09 -14.42 -25.74
N SER A 56 -5.22 -14.23 -24.74
CA SER A 56 -5.45 -14.72 -23.37
C SER A 56 -6.07 -13.69 -22.43
N LEU A 57 -6.35 -12.46 -22.88
CA LEU A 57 -6.89 -11.41 -22.01
C LEU A 57 -8.28 -11.76 -21.48
N GLY A 58 -9.11 -12.36 -22.33
CA GLY A 58 -10.47 -12.76 -21.97
C GLY A 58 -10.53 -13.76 -20.81
N ASP A 59 -9.49 -14.58 -20.64
CA ASP A 59 -9.42 -15.56 -19.55
C ASP A 59 -9.27 -14.91 -18.17
N TYR A 60 -8.77 -13.67 -18.12
CA TYR A 60 -8.55 -12.96 -16.86
C TYR A 60 -9.72 -12.08 -16.45
N LEU A 61 -10.47 -11.54 -17.42
CA LEU A 61 -11.38 -10.43 -17.21
C LEU A 61 -12.84 -10.87 -17.20
N VAL A 62 -13.61 -10.28 -16.29
CA VAL A 62 -15.07 -10.34 -16.33
C VAL A 62 -15.57 -9.80 -17.67
N ASP A 63 -16.52 -10.52 -18.28
CA ASP A 63 -17.07 -10.27 -19.61
C ASP A 63 -16.03 -10.30 -20.75
N GLY A 64 -14.79 -10.71 -20.48
CA GLY A 64 -13.71 -10.82 -21.44
C GLY A 64 -13.26 -9.49 -22.06
N GLN A 65 -13.57 -8.36 -21.41
CA GLN A 65 -13.35 -7.02 -21.96
C GLN A 65 -12.65 -6.09 -20.97
N ALA A 66 -11.82 -5.19 -21.51
CA ALA A 66 -11.30 -4.04 -20.77
C ALA A 66 -12.11 -2.79 -21.10
N TRP A 67 -12.55 -2.03 -20.10
CA TRP A 67 -13.41 -0.87 -20.28
C TRP A 67 -12.58 0.41 -20.35
N GLN A 68 -12.56 1.11 -21.48
CA GLN A 68 -11.96 2.43 -21.58
C GLN A 68 -13.00 3.50 -21.26
N ILE A 69 -12.79 4.25 -20.17
CA ILE A 69 -13.65 5.40 -19.87
C ILE A 69 -13.51 6.45 -20.98
N ARG A 70 -14.64 6.96 -21.45
CA ARG A 70 -14.72 8.00 -22.47
C ARG A 70 -13.97 9.24 -21.98
N PRO A 71 -13.18 9.92 -22.83
CA PRO A 71 -12.60 11.21 -22.48
C PRO A 71 -13.71 12.14 -21.98
N MET A 72 -13.54 12.67 -20.77
CA MET A 72 -14.52 13.58 -20.18
C MET A 72 -14.25 15.02 -20.62
N ARG A 73 -13.04 15.27 -21.14
CA ARG A 73 -12.61 16.52 -21.76
C ARG A 73 -11.82 16.27 -23.04
N ASP A 74 -11.84 17.24 -23.95
CA ASP A 74 -10.93 17.32 -25.09
C ASP A 74 -10.09 18.60 -25.03
N PRO A 75 -8.73 18.52 -25.00
CA PRO A 75 -7.92 17.31 -24.95
C PRO A 75 -7.78 16.75 -23.53
N GLN A 76 -7.94 15.44 -23.36
CA GLN A 76 -7.58 14.71 -22.15
C GLN A 76 -6.25 13.98 -22.37
N PRO A 77 -5.22 14.18 -21.51
CA PRO A 77 -3.91 13.57 -21.71
C PRO A 77 -3.85 12.09 -21.29
N TRP A 78 -4.78 11.63 -20.44
CA TRP A 78 -4.80 10.28 -19.86
C TRP A 78 -5.85 9.34 -20.48
N GLY A 79 -5.42 8.13 -20.85
CA GLY A 79 -6.34 7.03 -21.17
C GLY A 79 -6.66 6.23 -19.90
N ILE A 80 -7.93 6.16 -19.53
CA ILE A 80 -8.37 5.52 -18.28
C ILE A 80 -9.08 4.20 -18.60
N PHE A 81 -8.58 3.11 -18.01
CA PHE A 81 -9.07 1.76 -18.26
C PHE A 81 -9.51 1.10 -16.96
N VAL A 82 -10.69 0.49 -16.95
CA VAL A 82 -11.21 -0.32 -15.85
C VAL A 82 -11.18 -1.78 -16.26
N LEU A 83 -10.54 -2.60 -15.44
CA LEU A 83 -10.40 -4.04 -15.65
C LEU A 83 -10.92 -4.78 -14.42
N GLU A 84 -12.00 -5.52 -14.58
CA GLU A 84 -12.54 -6.39 -13.54
C GLU A 84 -12.03 -7.81 -13.75
N PHE A 85 -11.39 -8.40 -12.75
CA PHE A 85 -10.78 -9.73 -12.81
C PHE A 85 -11.68 -10.81 -12.22
N HIS A 86 -11.68 -12.00 -12.84
CA HIS A 86 -12.41 -13.16 -12.33
C HIS A 86 -11.86 -13.70 -11.00
N ASP A 87 -10.53 -13.67 -10.87
CA ASP A 87 -9.83 -14.18 -9.70
C ASP A 87 -9.73 -13.12 -8.59
N ASP A 88 -9.29 -13.56 -7.41
CA ASP A 88 -8.99 -12.75 -6.24
C ASP A 88 -7.69 -11.90 -6.37
N ARG A 89 -7.16 -11.75 -7.59
CA ARG A 89 -5.91 -11.03 -7.84
C ARG A 89 -5.85 -10.34 -9.19
N VAL A 90 -5.07 -9.26 -9.22
CA VAL A 90 -4.78 -8.49 -10.43
C VAL A 90 -3.55 -9.04 -11.14
N TYR A 91 -3.69 -9.30 -12.45
CA TYR A 91 -2.62 -9.89 -13.26
C TYR A 91 -1.82 -8.84 -14.02
N ARG A 92 -0.54 -8.69 -13.68
CA ARG A 92 0.41 -7.86 -14.44
C ARG A 92 0.49 -8.26 -15.92
N THR A 93 0.34 -9.55 -16.23
CA THR A 93 0.34 -10.06 -17.61
C THR A 93 -0.83 -9.50 -18.42
N ALA A 94 -2.03 -9.46 -17.84
CA ALA A 94 -3.22 -8.88 -18.45
C ALA A 94 -3.04 -7.38 -18.73
N LEU A 95 -2.60 -6.60 -17.74
CA LEU A 95 -2.32 -5.16 -17.92
C LEU A 95 -1.30 -4.90 -19.03
N ARG A 96 -0.27 -5.74 -19.12
CA ARG A 96 0.76 -5.61 -20.17
C ARG A 96 0.26 -6.05 -21.55
N GLN A 97 -0.76 -6.90 -21.62
CA GLN A 97 -1.45 -7.23 -22.87
C GLN A 97 -2.27 -6.03 -23.36
N VAL A 98 -3.08 -5.41 -22.48
CA VAL A 98 -3.84 -4.19 -22.81
C VAL A 98 -2.90 -3.07 -23.26
N LEU A 99 -1.82 -2.81 -22.52
CA LEU A 99 -0.79 -1.83 -22.91
C LEU A 99 -0.25 -2.07 -24.34
N ARG A 100 0.00 -3.33 -24.72
CA ARG A 100 0.55 -3.67 -26.03
C ARG A 100 -0.47 -3.56 -27.16
N GLY A 101 -1.74 -3.79 -26.87
CA GLY A 101 -2.84 -3.61 -27.82
C GLY A 101 -3.10 -2.14 -28.12
N LEU A 102 -3.04 -1.29 -27.09
CA LEU A 102 -3.32 0.15 -27.18
C LEU A 102 -2.16 0.98 -27.71
N VAL A 103 -0.90 0.56 -27.46
CA VAL A 103 0.28 1.32 -27.90
C VAL A 103 0.67 0.86 -29.31
N PRO A 104 0.52 1.72 -30.35
CA PRO A 104 0.56 1.25 -31.72
C PRO A 104 1.93 0.72 -32.13
N LYS A 105 1.95 -0.45 -32.77
CA LYS A 105 3.05 -0.85 -33.67
C LYS A 105 2.78 -0.31 -35.07
N ARG A 106 3.18 0.95 -35.30
CA ARG A 106 3.48 1.57 -36.61
C ARG A 106 2.40 1.64 -37.72
N ARG A 107 1.22 1.03 -37.64
CA ARG A 107 0.12 1.25 -38.63
C ARG A 107 -1.27 0.91 -38.07
N ARG A 108 -2.12 1.92 -37.79
CA ARG A 108 -3.48 2.12 -38.38
C ARG A 108 -4.42 3.06 -37.59
N ASP A 109 -5.44 3.50 -38.35
CA ASP A 109 -6.66 4.30 -38.12
C ASP A 109 -6.52 5.71 -37.53
N ALA A 110 -6.82 6.71 -38.38
CA ALA A 110 -6.76 8.14 -38.09
C ALA A 110 -7.78 8.61 -37.03
N ASN A 111 -8.72 7.75 -36.62
CA ASN A 111 -9.81 8.07 -35.70
C ASN A 111 -9.62 7.53 -34.27
N LEU A 112 -8.52 6.81 -33.97
CA LEU A 112 -8.25 6.33 -32.61
C LEU A 112 -7.27 7.25 -31.88
N PRO A 113 -7.60 7.72 -30.66
CA PRO A 113 -6.65 8.47 -29.84
C PRO A 113 -5.38 7.63 -29.62
N THR A 114 -4.24 8.12 -30.11
CA THR A 114 -2.96 7.49 -29.81
C THR A 114 -2.54 7.91 -28.43
N TRP A 115 -2.88 7.10 -27.43
CA TRP A 115 -2.38 7.30 -26.08
C TRP A 115 -0.88 7.09 -26.05
N ARG A 116 -0.16 7.97 -25.34
CA ARG A 116 1.21 7.65 -24.95
C ARG A 116 1.15 6.57 -23.87
N HIS A 117 2.07 5.60 -23.93
CA HIS A 117 2.07 4.47 -23.01
C HIS A 117 2.30 4.88 -21.54
N ASP A 118 2.90 6.05 -21.33
CA ASP A 118 3.14 6.72 -20.06
C ASP A 118 2.00 7.64 -19.63
N ASN A 119 0.88 7.65 -20.36
CA ASN A 119 -0.33 8.37 -19.97
C ASN A 119 -1.54 7.43 -19.91
N LEU A 120 -1.33 6.22 -19.39
CA LEU A 120 -2.39 5.23 -19.16
C LEU A 120 -2.57 4.97 -17.66
N LEU A 121 -3.81 5.09 -17.22
CA LEU A 121 -4.27 4.76 -15.86
C LEU A 121 -5.14 3.51 -15.93
N PHE A 122 -4.80 2.50 -15.15
CA PHE A 122 -5.57 1.27 -15.02
C PHE A 122 -6.18 1.20 -13.62
N ILE A 123 -7.50 1.08 -13.54
CA ILE A 123 -8.26 0.81 -12.32
C ILE A 123 -8.63 -0.67 -12.38
N CYS A 124 -8.02 -1.48 -11.52
CA CYS A 124 -8.21 -2.93 -11.51
C CYS A 124 -9.01 -3.32 -10.29
N THR A 125 -10.02 -4.15 -10.47
CA THR A 125 -10.84 -4.68 -9.37
C THR A 125 -10.92 -6.19 -9.47
N THR A 126 -11.08 -6.87 -8.34
CA THR A 126 -11.59 -8.26 -8.32
C THR A 126 -13.11 -8.23 -8.47
N ARG A 127 -13.71 -9.33 -8.92
CA ARG A 127 -15.17 -9.43 -9.13
C ARG A 127 -16.01 -8.99 -7.93
N ASP A 128 -15.53 -9.26 -6.73
CA ASP A 128 -16.18 -8.95 -5.44
C ASP A 128 -15.73 -7.61 -4.84
N TYR A 129 -14.85 -6.87 -5.52
CA TYR A 129 -14.26 -5.63 -5.05
C TYR A 129 -13.49 -5.78 -3.73
N GLU A 130 -13.09 -7.00 -3.37
CA GLU A 130 -12.21 -7.27 -2.23
C GLU A 130 -10.83 -6.65 -2.42
N GLN A 131 -10.36 -6.50 -3.66
CA GLN A 131 -9.12 -5.80 -3.96
C GLN A 131 -9.29 -4.79 -5.09
N ILE A 132 -8.80 -3.57 -4.84
CA ILE A 132 -8.74 -2.49 -5.83
C ILE A 132 -7.29 -2.10 -6.00
N THR A 133 -6.84 -1.99 -7.25
CA THR A 133 -5.46 -1.65 -7.59
C THR A 133 -5.43 -0.64 -8.73
N PHE A 134 -4.85 0.52 -8.45
CA PHE A 134 -4.47 1.48 -9.47
C PHE A 134 -3.10 1.12 -10.01
N ALA A 135 -2.96 1.18 -11.32
CA ALA A 135 -1.77 0.77 -12.02
C ALA A 135 -1.42 1.74 -13.15
N HIS A 136 -0.13 1.95 -13.33
CA HIS A 136 0.39 2.89 -14.31
C HIS A 136 1.78 2.42 -14.80
N PHE A 137 2.02 2.52 -16.11
CA PHE A 137 3.29 2.12 -16.71
C PHE A 137 4.18 3.34 -16.97
N ARG A 138 5.43 3.29 -16.49
CA ARG A 138 6.45 4.33 -16.70
C ARG A 138 7.65 3.83 -17.49
N GLY A 139 8.23 4.69 -18.30
CA GLY A 139 9.49 4.45 -19.00
C GLY A 139 9.46 4.96 -20.43
N GLU A 140 10.58 4.91 -21.14
CA GLU A 140 10.69 5.46 -22.49
C GLU A 140 9.96 4.62 -23.56
N LYS A 141 9.84 3.31 -23.34
CA LYS A 141 9.28 2.36 -24.30
C LYS A 141 8.27 1.45 -23.62
N ALA A 142 7.10 1.25 -24.23
CA ALA A 142 6.04 0.39 -23.72
C ALA A 142 6.50 -1.06 -23.43
N GLN A 143 7.45 -1.61 -24.19
CA GLN A 143 7.91 -3.00 -24.00
C GLN A 143 8.73 -3.18 -22.71
N THR A 144 9.47 -2.15 -22.31
CA THR A 144 10.34 -2.15 -21.13
C THR A 144 9.76 -1.32 -19.98
N ALA A 145 8.55 -0.78 -20.15
CA ALA A 145 7.90 0.05 -19.16
C ALA A 145 7.73 -0.70 -17.83
N ARG A 146 8.10 -0.02 -16.74
CA ARG A 146 7.97 -0.51 -15.38
C ARG A 146 6.56 -0.24 -14.91
N LEU A 147 5.95 -1.25 -14.30
CA LEU A 147 4.62 -1.12 -13.71
C LEU A 147 4.76 -0.57 -12.29
N ALA A 148 4.11 0.55 -12.03
CA ALA A 148 3.90 1.09 -10.69
C ALA A 148 2.45 0.87 -10.30
N THR A 149 2.21 0.44 -9.07
CA THR A 149 0.88 0.15 -8.55
C THR A 149 0.74 0.62 -7.11
N PHE A 150 -0.47 1.00 -6.74
CA PHE A 150 -0.94 1.12 -5.36
C PHE A 150 -2.38 0.62 -5.30
N GLY A 151 -2.87 0.30 -4.12
CA GLY A 151 -4.18 -0.29 -3.96
C GLY A 151 -4.44 -0.66 -2.51
N TRP A 152 -5.60 -1.22 -2.26
CA TRP A 152 -6.04 -1.67 -0.94
C TRP A 152 -6.87 -2.94 -1.09
N GLN A 153 -7.00 -3.65 0.03
CA GLN A 153 -8.01 -4.69 0.18
C GLN A 153 -9.17 -4.16 1.00
N ARG A 154 -10.33 -4.79 0.88
CA ARG A 154 -11.48 -4.48 1.71
C ARG A 154 -11.12 -4.68 3.17
N ASP A 155 -11.60 -3.77 4.00
CA ASP A 155 -11.35 -3.74 5.45
C ASP A 155 -9.86 -3.64 5.84
N ASP A 156 -9.00 -3.22 4.91
CA ASP A 156 -7.61 -2.92 5.21
C ASP A 156 -7.53 -1.75 6.19
N ARG A 157 -7.00 -2.03 7.38
CA ARG A 157 -6.87 -1.05 8.47
C ARG A 157 -5.77 -0.02 8.20
N HIS A 158 -4.88 -0.27 7.24
CA HIS A 158 -3.67 0.52 7.03
C HIS A 158 -3.62 1.18 5.64
N VAL A 159 -4.70 1.86 5.25
CA VAL A 159 -4.81 2.58 3.96
C VAL A 159 -4.17 3.97 3.94
N ARG A 160 -3.44 4.36 5.00
CA ARG A 160 -2.84 5.71 5.15
C ARG A 160 -2.04 6.13 3.92
N THR A 161 -1.16 5.28 3.41
CA THR A 161 -0.32 5.61 2.25
C THR A 161 -1.16 5.95 1.02
N VAL A 162 -2.22 5.18 0.78
CA VAL A 162 -3.13 5.40 -0.33
C VAL A 162 -3.89 6.72 -0.16
N CYS A 163 -4.38 6.99 1.05
CA CYS A 163 -5.18 8.19 1.36
C CYS A 163 -4.36 9.48 1.40
N GLU A 164 -3.12 9.44 1.86
CA GLU A 164 -2.29 10.64 2.03
C GLU A 164 -1.41 10.96 0.82
N PHE A 165 -0.97 9.94 0.07
CA PHE A 165 0.07 10.13 -0.96
C PHE A 165 -0.36 9.74 -2.37
N SER A 166 -1.28 8.78 -2.53
CA SER A 166 -1.62 8.24 -3.85
C SER A 166 -2.90 8.82 -4.42
N LEU A 167 -4.05 8.58 -3.77
CA LEU A 167 -5.34 9.00 -4.30
C LEU A 167 -5.55 10.52 -4.42
N PRO A 168 -5.03 11.39 -3.50
CA PRO A 168 -5.17 12.83 -3.67
C PRO A 168 -4.61 13.34 -5.01
N ALA A 169 -3.54 12.71 -5.50
CA ALA A 169 -2.93 13.05 -6.77
C ALA A 169 -3.78 12.64 -7.98
N LEU A 170 -4.77 11.76 -7.81
CA LEU A 170 -5.75 11.39 -8.86
C LEU A 170 -7.05 12.20 -8.77
N GLU A 171 -7.12 13.25 -7.94
CA GLU A 171 -8.19 14.25 -8.02
C GLU A 171 -8.21 14.85 -9.44
N TRP A 172 -9.40 15.16 -9.95
CA TRP A 172 -9.52 15.88 -11.21
C TRP A 172 -8.85 17.26 -11.05
N PRO A 173 -7.97 17.67 -11.98
CA PRO A 173 -7.24 18.93 -11.83
C PRO A 173 -8.18 20.14 -11.86
N ASP A 174 -7.88 21.15 -11.03
CA ASP A 174 -8.61 22.42 -11.01
C ASP A 174 -8.47 23.17 -12.34
N ASP A 175 -7.25 23.16 -12.92
CA ASP A 175 -6.98 23.58 -14.29
C ASP A 175 -6.76 22.36 -15.18
N ASP A 176 -7.86 21.81 -15.69
CA ASP A 176 -7.84 20.67 -16.59
C ASP A 176 -7.33 21.01 -18.01
N ALA A 177 -6.90 22.26 -18.26
CA ALA A 177 -6.42 22.73 -19.57
C ALA A 177 -4.90 22.59 -19.69
N ASP A 178 -4.20 22.65 -18.57
CA ASP A 178 -2.77 22.36 -18.51
C ASP A 178 -2.52 20.84 -18.48
N ALA A 179 -2.37 20.27 -19.67
CA ALA A 179 -2.07 18.85 -19.83
C ALA A 179 -0.74 18.44 -19.16
N ALA A 180 0.25 19.33 -19.06
CA ALA A 180 1.54 19.01 -18.45
C ALA A 180 1.42 18.92 -16.94
N GLU A 181 0.75 19.88 -16.31
CA GLU A 181 0.45 19.87 -14.88
C GLU A 181 -0.41 18.66 -14.51
N TRP A 182 -1.44 18.34 -15.31
CA TRP A 182 -2.27 17.16 -15.08
C TRP A 182 -1.46 15.85 -15.16
N ILE A 183 -0.57 15.72 -16.16
CA ILE A 183 0.31 14.54 -16.26
C ILE A 183 1.23 14.44 -15.03
N GLU A 184 1.82 15.55 -14.59
CA GLU A 184 2.68 15.58 -13.40
C GLU A 184 1.92 15.18 -12.13
N GLN A 185 0.74 15.78 -11.92
CA GLN A 185 -0.12 15.52 -10.78
C GLN A 185 -0.50 14.04 -10.71
N TRP A 186 -1.13 13.49 -11.74
CA TRP A 186 -1.58 12.09 -11.73
C TRP A 186 -0.42 11.10 -11.73
N SER A 187 0.69 11.45 -12.36
CA SER A 187 1.91 10.66 -12.23
C SER A 187 2.34 10.57 -10.77
N ALA A 188 2.33 11.66 -10.01
CA ALA A 188 2.77 11.68 -8.62
C ALA A 188 2.07 10.64 -7.71
N ALA A 189 0.84 10.22 -8.04
CA ALA A 189 0.12 9.16 -7.33
C ALA A 189 0.90 7.84 -7.22
N PHE A 190 1.77 7.58 -8.20
CA PHE A 190 2.58 6.37 -8.32
C PHE A 190 4.05 6.58 -7.93
N ASP A 191 4.41 7.79 -7.50
CA ASP A 191 5.77 8.09 -7.08
C ASP A 191 6.01 7.66 -5.62
N LYS A 192 6.97 6.75 -5.45
CA LYS A 192 7.36 6.22 -4.13
C LYS A 192 8.41 7.09 -3.45
N GLU A 193 9.03 8.04 -4.14
CA GLU A 193 10.08 8.87 -3.56
C GLU A 193 9.57 9.71 -2.39
N ARG A 194 8.38 10.32 -2.54
CA ARG A 194 7.75 11.11 -1.47
C ARG A 194 7.51 10.27 -0.21
N LEU A 195 6.94 9.07 -0.37
CA LEU A 195 6.73 8.12 0.71
C LEU A 195 8.04 7.68 1.36
N THR A 196 9.07 7.44 0.55
CA THR A 196 10.39 7.02 1.02
C THR A 196 11.04 8.12 1.87
N LYS A 197 10.97 9.38 1.43
CA LYS A 197 11.47 10.53 2.20
C LYS A 197 10.70 10.73 3.50
N ASP A 198 9.37 10.62 3.49
CA ASP A 198 8.54 10.66 4.71
C ASP A 198 8.92 9.53 5.68
N PHE A 199 9.10 8.31 5.17
CA PHE A 199 9.51 7.17 5.97
C PHE A 199 10.83 7.41 6.71
N PHE A 200 11.89 7.83 6.00
CA PHE A 200 13.19 8.08 6.62
C PHE A 200 13.15 9.20 7.65
N ARG A 201 12.45 10.31 7.35
CA ARG A 201 12.24 11.38 8.34
C ARG A 201 11.58 10.85 9.61
N ARG A 202 10.48 10.09 9.47
CA ARG A 202 9.75 9.54 10.63
C ARG A 202 10.56 8.47 11.36
N PHE A 203 11.40 7.73 10.66
CA PHE A 203 12.34 6.79 11.25
C PHE A 203 13.36 7.53 12.12
N ASP A 204 13.96 8.61 11.60
CA ASP A 204 14.93 9.43 12.35
C ASP A 204 14.28 10.08 13.59
N ASP A 205 13.05 10.60 13.45
CA ASP A 205 12.28 11.13 14.58
C ASP A 205 12.02 10.06 15.65
N ALA A 206 11.68 8.83 15.23
CA ALA A 206 11.49 7.72 16.14
C ALA A 206 12.79 7.28 16.82
N VAL A 207 13.92 7.24 16.09
CA VAL A 207 15.25 6.96 16.67
C VAL A 207 15.57 7.98 17.75
N ALA A 208 15.37 9.27 17.46
CA ALA A 208 15.64 10.35 18.41
C ALA A 208 14.77 10.24 19.67
N ALA A 209 13.49 9.91 19.52
CA ALA A 209 12.58 9.70 20.65
C ALA A 209 13.03 8.53 21.55
N VAL A 210 13.34 7.38 20.95
CA VAL A 210 13.80 6.20 21.67
C VAL A 210 15.16 6.43 22.33
N GLN A 211 16.08 7.10 21.64
CA GLN A 211 17.39 7.46 22.18
C GLN A 211 17.23 8.33 23.43
N ALA A 212 16.37 9.36 23.39
CA ALA A 212 16.14 10.23 24.53
C ALA A 212 15.59 9.47 25.75
N ASP A 213 14.71 8.48 25.53
CA ASP A 213 14.19 7.62 26.58
C ASP A 213 15.27 6.72 27.18
N LEU A 214 16.12 6.12 26.35
CA LEU A 214 17.24 5.30 26.77
C LEU A 214 18.28 6.08 27.59
N GLU A 215 18.61 7.30 27.15
CA GLU A 215 19.50 8.20 27.90
C GLU A 215 18.90 8.56 29.25
N ARG A 216 17.62 8.96 29.28
CA ARG A 216 16.93 9.41 30.50
C ARG A 216 16.69 8.29 31.51
N HIS A 217 16.24 7.13 31.05
CA HIS A 217 15.75 6.07 31.93
C HIS A 217 16.79 5.00 32.21
N GLN A 218 17.67 4.68 31.25
CA GLN A 218 18.74 3.70 31.44
C GLN A 218 20.11 4.32 31.69
N GLY A 219 20.29 5.63 31.51
CA GLY A 219 21.57 6.29 31.72
C GLY A 219 22.62 5.90 30.67
N LEU A 220 22.17 5.43 29.49
CA LEU A 220 23.08 5.10 28.39
C LEU A 220 23.76 6.36 27.86
N LYS A 221 25.01 6.23 27.44
CA LYS A 221 25.71 7.29 26.71
C LYS A 221 25.07 7.45 25.33
N SER A 222 25.06 8.67 24.81
CA SER A 222 24.40 9.02 23.56
C SER A 222 24.68 8.09 22.38
N SER A 223 25.96 7.76 22.13
CA SER A 223 26.32 6.82 21.05
C SER A 223 25.74 5.41 21.26
N ALA A 224 25.73 4.89 22.49
CA ALA A 224 25.16 3.57 22.78
C ALA A 224 23.62 3.58 22.74
N ALA A 225 23.00 4.67 23.21
CA ALA A 225 21.56 4.87 23.13
C ALA A 225 21.08 4.94 21.68
N TYR A 226 21.81 5.64 20.81
CA TYR A 226 21.52 5.70 19.37
C TYR A 226 21.58 4.31 18.73
N SER A 227 22.66 3.55 18.95
CA SER A 227 22.78 2.20 18.39
C SER A 227 21.67 1.25 18.87
N ALA A 228 21.31 1.31 20.14
CA ALA A 228 20.21 0.51 20.69
C ALA A 228 18.84 0.93 20.15
N ALA A 229 18.60 2.24 20.01
CA ALA A 229 17.38 2.79 19.42
C ALA A 229 17.22 2.33 17.96
N GLN A 230 18.28 2.44 17.17
CA GLN A 230 18.30 2.03 15.78
C GLN A 230 18.01 0.52 15.65
N LEU A 231 18.72 -0.32 16.41
CA LEU A 231 18.54 -1.78 16.38
C LEU A 231 17.10 -2.19 16.72
N LEU A 232 16.50 -1.54 17.72
CA LEU A 232 15.12 -1.78 18.11
C LEU A 232 14.13 -1.42 17.00
N LEU A 233 14.30 -0.28 16.34
CA LEU A 233 13.41 0.12 15.24
C LEU A 233 13.59 -0.77 14.01
N GLU A 234 14.82 -1.21 13.71
CA GLU A 234 15.09 -2.22 12.69
C GLU A 234 14.38 -3.55 13.00
N ARG A 235 14.41 -4.00 14.26
CA ARG A 235 13.64 -5.16 14.73
C ARG A 235 12.14 -4.98 14.50
N LEU A 236 11.57 -3.83 14.87
CA LEU A 236 10.15 -3.55 14.68
C LEU A 236 9.74 -3.51 13.20
N ILE A 237 10.58 -2.92 12.34
CA ILE A 237 10.38 -2.96 10.88
C ILE A 237 10.40 -4.39 10.37
N PHE A 238 11.36 -5.21 10.83
CA PHE A 238 11.43 -6.61 10.44
C PHE A 238 10.19 -7.39 10.89
N LEU A 239 9.72 -7.18 12.13
CA LEU A 239 8.47 -7.77 12.62
C LEU A 239 7.26 -7.35 11.77
N TYR A 240 7.21 -6.09 11.29
CA TYR A 240 6.17 -5.63 10.38
C TYR A 240 6.13 -6.47 9.08
N PHE A 241 7.30 -6.80 8.51
CA PHE A 241 7.37 -7.70 7.36
C PHE A 241 6.92 -9.13 7.69
N LEU A 242 7.24 -9.64 8.88
CA LEU A 242 6.80 -10.97 9.31
C LEU A 242 5.28 -11.04 9.48
N GLN A 243 4.65 -10.08 10.17
CA GLN A 243 3.20 -10.07 10.32
C GLN A 243 2.49 -9.96 8.97
N ASN A 244 3.00 -9.15 8.02
CA ASN A 244 2.38 -9.04 6.70
C ASN A 244 2.38 -10.36 5.93
N ARG A 245 3.32 -11.27 6.23
CA ARG A 245 3.37 -12.63 5.69
C ARG A 245 2.50 -13.63 6.47
N GLY A 246 1.84 -13.19 7.55
CA GLY A 246 1.08 -14.04 8.47
C GLY A 246 1.97 -14.89 9.37
N TRP A 247 3.24 -14.54 9.54
CA TRP A 247 4.17 -15.37 10.32
C TRP A 247 4.05 -15.13 11.82
N LEU A 248 3.42 -14.05 12.27
CA LEU A 248 3.17 -13.81 13.68
C LEU A 248 1.76 -14.29 14.03
N ASN A 249 1.64 -15.55 14.45
CA ASN A 249 0.37 -16.17 14.84
C ASN A 249 -0.73 -16.17 13.75
N GLN A 250 -0.37 -16.16 12.46
CA GLN A 250 -1.30 -16.02 11.34
C GLN A 250 -2.09 -14.68 11.33
N GLU A 251 -1.67 -13.72 12.15
CA GLU A 251 -2.29 -12.39 12.25
C GLU A 251 -1.45 -11.39 11.46
N ARG A 252 -2.09 -10.64 10.55
CA ARG A 252 -1.42 -9.62 9.72
C ARG A 252 -1.22 -8.28 10.41
N ASP A 253 -1.95 -8.04 11.49
CA ASP A 253 -1.88 -6.85 12.35
C ASP A 253 -1.46 -7.20 13.79
N TYR A 254 -0.73 -8.32 13.97
CA TYR A 254 -0.33 -8.87 15.27
C TYR A 254 0.27 -7.82 16.22
N LEU A 255 1.22 -6.99 15.75
CA LEU A 255 1.86 -5.98 16.59
C LEU A 255 0.86 -4.93 17.08
N PHE A 256 -0.04 -4.49 16.21
CA PHE A 256 -1.04 -3.47 16.56
C PHE A 256 -2.09 -4.04 17.51
N GLN A 257 -2.59 -5.26 17.26
CA GLN A 257 -3.53 -5.92 18.18
C GLN A 257 -2.95 -6.06 19.58
N LYS A 258 -1.65 -6.39 19.67
CA LYS A 258 -0.94 -6.51 20.95
C LYS A 258 -0.58 -5.17 21.55
N LEU A 259 -0.58 -4.07 20.80
CA LEU A 259 -0.37 -2.71 21.30
C LEU A 259 -1.62 -2.11 21.97
N GLU A 260 -2.81 -2.41 21.46
CA GLU A 260 -4.07 -1.81 21.94
C GLU A 260 -4.26 -1.84 23.47
N PRO A 261 -4.02 -2.96 24.19
CA PRO A 261 -4.15 -3.00 25.65
C PRO A 261 -3.18 -2.08 26.41
N HIS A 262 -2.09 -1.65 25.78
CA HIS A 262 -1.05 -0.81 26.37
C HIS A 262 -1.28 0.68 26.12
N ARG A 263 -2.10 1.04 25.12
CA ARG A 263 -2.41 2.45 24.80
C ARG A 263 -3.04 3.23 25.96
N GLY A 264 -3.73 2.56 26.87
CA GLY A 264 -4.29 3.17 28.07
C GLY A 264 -3.25 3.55 29.14
N ARG A 265 -2.00 3.09 28.98
CA ARG A 265 -0.88 3.34 29.91
C ARG A 265 0.39 3.82 29.16
N PRO A 266 0.30 4.93 28.38
CA PRO A 266 1.37 5.34 27.46
C PRO A 266 2.62 5.89 28.17
N LYS A 267 2.53 6.13 29.48
CA LYS A 267 3.66 6.59 30.30
C LYS A 267 4.46 5.43 30.90
N ASP A 268 3.94 4.21 30.76
CA ASP A 268 4.57 3.00 31.26
C ASP A 268 5.31 2.28 30.11
N PHE A 269 6.12 1.30 30.49
CA PHE A 269 6.95 0.54 29.56
C PHE A 269 6.31 -0.80 29.16
N THR A 270 4.99 -0.87 29.26
CA THR A 270 4.26 -2.15 29.32
C THR A 270 4.28 -2.89 27.99
N TYR A 271 4.15 -2.20 26.84
CA TYR A 271 4.21 -2.86 25.54
C TYR A 271 5.57 -3.51 25.28
N TYR A 272 6.67 -2.83 25.64
CA TYR A 272 7.99 -3.42 25.50
C TYR A 272 8.18 -4.61 26.45
N ARG A 273 7.96 -4.38 27.75
CA ARG A 273 8.27 -5.34 28.81
C ARG A 273 7.37 -6.57 28.80
N GLU A 274 6.07 -6.37 28.59
CA GLU A 274 5.08 -7.45 28.70
C GLU A 274 4.90 -8.19 27.37
N PHE A 275 5.24 -7.59 26.24
CA PHE A 275 5.04 -8.17 24.91
C PHE A 275 6.29 -8.27 24.05
N LEU A 276 6.97 -7.16 23.73
CA LEU A 276 8.11 -7.20 22.78
C LEU A 276 9.26 -8.08 23.28
N GLU A 277 9.59 -8.04 24.58
CA GLU A 277 10.60 -8.93 25.17
C GLU A 277 10.25 -10.41 24.95
N SER A 278 9.00 -10.80 25.23
CA SER A 278 8.54 -12.18 25.03
C SER A 278 8.51 -12.58 23.56
N LEU A 279 8.16 -11.64 22.67
CA LEU A 279 8.15 -11.87 21.22
C LEU A 279 9.58 -12.06 20.68
N PHE A 280 10.51 -11.16 21.02
CA PHE A 280 11.92 -11.29 20.61
C PHE A 280 12.52 -12.60 21.11
N TRP A 281 12.27 -12.95 22.37
CA TRP A 281 12.70 -14.22 22.93
C TRP A 281 12.10 -15.42 22.18
N SER A 282 10.82 -15.38 21.83
CA SER A 282 10.14 -16.45 21.10
C SER A 282 10.68 -16.66 19.68
N LEU A 283 11.17 -15.59 19.05
CA LEU A 283 11.82 -15.60 17.73
C LEU A 283 13.27 -16.09 17.81
N ALA A 284 13.96 -15.83 18.91
CA ALA A 284 15.35 -16.27 19.16
C ALA A 284 15.47 -17.65 19.81
N SER A 285 14.37 -18.24 20.29
CA SER A 285 14.38 -19.51 21.02
C SER A 285 13.76 -20.67 20.22
N PRO A 286 14.37 -21.88 20.28
CA PRO A 286 13.81 -23.07 19.67
C PRO A 286 12.37 -23.36 20.15
N PRO A 287 11.53 -23.99 19.30
CA PRO A 287 10.08 -24.14 19.52
C PRO A 287 9.66 -25.04 20.70
N ARG A 288 10.56 -25.43 21.59
CA ARG A 288 10.31 -26.27 22.78
C ARG A 288 10.56 -25.56 24.12
N GLY A 289 10.84 -24.26 24.12
CA GLY A 289 11.07 -23.48 25.35
C GLY A 289 9.76 -23.13 26.10
N PRO A 290 9.70 -23.25 27.44
CA PRO A 290 8.55 -22.79 28.23
C PRO A 290 8.40 -21.26 28.17
N GLY A 291 7.17 -20.75 28.07
CA GLY A 291 6.89 -19.30 28.03
C GLY A 291 6.87 -18.67 26.63
N ARG A 292 6.92 -19.49 25.57
CA ARG A 292 6.93 -19.04 24.18
C ARG A 292 5.55 -18.60 23.73
N LEU A 293 5.49 -17.49 22.98
CA LEU A 293 4.25 -17.06 22.36
C LEU A 293 3.79 -18.09 21.30
N PRO A 294 2.50 -18.46 21.29
CA PRO A 294 1.97 -19.42 20.33
C PRO A 294 2.02 -18.85 18.90
N GLY A 295 2.19 -19.74 17.92
CA GLY A 295 2.16 -19.37 16.50
C GLY A 295 3.33 -18.51 16.01
N ILE A 296 4.36 -18.28 16.84
CA ILE A 296 5.56 -17.54 16.46
C ILE A 296 6.62 -18.50 15.89
N PRO A 297 7.27 -18.21 14.75
CA PRO A 297 8.33 -19.03 14.18
C PRO A 297 9.64 -18.84 14.94
N PHE A 298 10.56 -19.79 14.77
CA PHE A 298 11.92 -19.64 15.28
C PHE A 298 12.81 -19.18 14.13
N LEU A 299 13.55 -18.10 14.35
CA LEU A 299 14.47 -17.50 13.39
C LEU A 299 15.88 -17.62 13.97
N ASN A 300 16.51 -18.80 13.81
CA ASN A 300 17.91 -19.04 14.16
C ASN A 300 18.79 -17.89 13.63
N GLY A 301 19.42 -17.08 14.48
CA GLY A 301 20.50 -16.19 14.06
C GLY A 301 20.18 -14.71 13.89
N GLY A 302 20.84 -13.87 14.70
CA GLY A 302 21.28 -12.52 14.34
C GLY A 302 20.43 -11.38 14.93
N LEU A 303 19.39 -10.96 14.21
CA LEU A 303 18.65 -9.73 14.55
C LEU A 303 17.98 -9.80 15.93
N PHE A 304 17.58 -11.00 16.37
CA PHE A 304 16.95 -11.24 17.68
C PHE A 304 17.84 -12.02 18.66
N ASP A 305 19.02 -12.48 18.20
CA ASP A 305 20.00 -13.14 19.07
C ASP A 305 20.75 -12.07 19.86
N ASP A 306 20.24 -11.79 21.04
CA ASP A 306 20.89 -10.91 21.99
C ASP A 306 20.81 -11.55 23.37
N ASP A 307 21.94 -11.59 24.09
CA ASP A 307 22.02 -12.04 25.48
C ASP A 307 21.09 -11.23 26.41
N GLU A 308 20.62 -10.07 25.95
CA GLU A 308 19.63 -9.23 26.60
C GLU A 308 18.25 -9.90 26.78
N PHE A 309 17.85 -10.79 25.86
CA PHE A 309 16.54 -11.45 25.89
C PHE A 309 16.57 -12.85 26.48
N THR A 310 17.75 -13.38 26.81
CA THR A 310 17.87 -14.63 27.56
C THR A 310 17.19 -14.46 28.93
N PRO A 311 16.22 -15.32 29.32
CA PRO A 311 15.55 -15.20 30.60
C PRO A 311 16.60 -15.31 31.71
N LEU A 312 16.91 -14.17 32.33
CA LEU A 312 17.76 -14.16 33.50
C LEU A 312 17.00 -14.93 34.58
N SER A 313 17.64 -15.96 35.13
CA SER A 313 17.21 -16.58 36.39
C SER A 313 16.78 -15.50 37.38
N ALA A 314 15.74 -15.76 38.17
CA ALA A 314 14.91 -14.81 38.94
C ALA A 314 15.64 -13.76 39.84
N SER A 315 16.98 -13.72 39.86
CA SER A 315 17.81 -12.83 40.65
C SER A 315 18.47 -11.66 39.89
N ARG A 316 18.20 -11.45 38.59
CA ARG A 316 18.63 -10.22 37.87
C ARG A 316 17.50 -9.64 37.02
N MET A 317 16.48 -9.08 37.66
CA MET A 317 15.55 -8.20 36.96
C MET A 317 16.29 -6.91 36.58
N LYS A 318 16.47 -6.64 35.27
CA LYS A 318 16.82 -5.29 34.82
C LYS A 318 15.68 -4.37 35.25
N HIS A 319 15.93 -3.50 36.24
CA HIS A 319 14.89 -2.71 36.90
C HIS A 319 14.27 -1.59 36.05
N LYS A 320 14.67 -1.43 34.78
CA LYS A 320 14.21 -0.34 33.90
C LYS A 320 14.13 -0.79 32.44
N PRO A 321 12.95 -1.17 31.91
CA PRO A 321 12.76 -1.46 30.49
C PRO A 321 13.05 -0.22 29.59
N PRO A 322 13.43 -0.42 28.32
CA PRO A 322 14.00 0.60 27.43
C PRO A 322 13.04 1.64 26.84
N LEU A 323 11.72 1.41 26.76
CA LEU A 323 10.80 2.28 26.02
C LEU A 323 9.53 2.65 26.77
N LYS A 324 9.21 3.95 26.87
CA LYS A 324 7.80 4.34 27.03
C LYS A 324 7.16 4.30 25.65
N VAL A 325 6.06 3.57 25.51
CA VAL A 325 5.34 3.44 24.24
C VAL A 325 4.09 4.29 24.30
#